data_AF-A0A0R2SCF0-F1
#
_entry.id   AF-A0A0R2SCF0-F1
#
_cell.length_a   1.000
_cell.length_b   1.000
_cell.length_c   1.000
_cell.angle_alpha   90.00
_cell.angle_beta   90.00
_cell.angle_gamma   90.00
#
_symmetry.space_group_name_H-M   'P 1'
#
loop_
_entity.id
_entity.type
_entity.pdbx_description
1 polymer ?
#
loop_
_entity_poly.entity_id
_entity_poly.type
_entity_poly.pdbx_seq_one_letter_code
_entity_poly.pdbx_strand_id
1 'polypeptide(L)'
;MTDSEKSNKAKALDALRDILARVEGGLHEFYVTPYRRSFARAQRDEEDLFMLLIFAETLGIPNPAAFYTMELLPIVYDRFHDWHIRMGMERSPLDHVHCC
;
A
#
# COMPACT_ATOMS: atom_id res chain seq x y z
N MET A 1 -43.45 -26.46 -21.89
CA MET A 1 -42.33 -25.48 -21.92
C MET A 1 -41.07 -26.25 -22.29
N THR A 2 -40.44 -25.96 -23.43
CA THR A 2 -39.43 -26.84 -24.03
C THR A 2 -38.04 -26.64 -23.42
N ASP A 3 -37.20 -27.69 -23.33
CA ASP A 3 -35.83 -27.58 -22.79
C ASP A 3 -34.93 -26.62 -23.61
N SER A 4 -35.27 -26.41 -24.88
CA SER A 4 -34.60 -25.44 -25.75
C SER A 4 -34.78 -23.98 -25.28
N GLU A 5 -35.94 -23.63 -24.71
CA GLU A 5 -36.17 -22.27 -24.17
C GLU A 5 -35.38 -22.03 -22.88
N LYS A 6 -35.24 -23.04 -22.03
CA LYS A 6 -34.46 -22.95 -20.79
C LYS A 6 -32.97 -22.73 -21.08
N SER A 7 -32.42 -23.43 -22.08
CA SER A 7 -31.02 -23.29 -22.49
C SER A 7 -30.71 -21.91 -23.08
N ASN A 8 -31.59 -21.36 -23.93
CA ASN A 8 -31.42 -20.02 -24.48
C ASN A 8 -31.51 -18.93 -23.40
N LYS A 9 -32.43 -19.08 -22.45
CA LYS A 9 -32.56 -18.14 -21.32
C LYS A 9 -31.31 -18.17 -20.42
N ALA A 10 -30.74 -19.34 -20.16
CA ALA A 10 -29.50 -19.48 -19.40
C ALA A 10 -28.32 -18.78 -20.09
N LYS A 11 -28.14 -18.98 -21.41
CA LYS A 11 -27.10 -18.28 -22.19
C LYS A 11 -27.27 -16.77 -22.19
N ALA A 12 -28.51 -16.27 -22.30
CA ALA A 12 -28.78 -14.84 -22.26
C ALA A 12 -28.44 -14.22 -20.89
N LEU A 13 -28.70 -14.94 -19.79
CA LEU A 13 -28.34 -14.50 -18.44
C LEU A 13 -26.82 -14.46 -18.23
N ASP A 14 -26.09 -15.47 -18.72
CA ASP A 14 -24.63 -15.48 -18.66
C ASP A 14 -24.01 -14.34 -19.49
N ALA A 15 -24.52 -14.09 -20.71
CA ALA A 15 -24.07 -12.97 -21.53
C ALA A 15 -24.33 -11.61 -20.88
N LEU A 16 -25.49 -11.45 -20.21
CA LEU A 16 -25.81 -10.23 -19.48
C LEU A 16 -24.88 -10.02 -18.28
N ARG A 17 -24.56 -11.10 -17.55
CA ARG A 17 -23.60 -11.08 -16.44
C ARG A 17 -22.21 -10.65 -16.93
N ASP A 18 -21.74 -11.19 -18.05
CA ASP A 18 -20.43 -10.86 -18.60
C ASP A 18 -20.34 -9.40 -19.06
N ILE A 19 -21.42 -8.85 -19.62
CA ILE A 19 -21.50 -7.43 -19.98
C ILE A 19 -21.48 -6.57 -18.71
N LEU A 20 -22.25 -6.95 -17.68
CA LEU A 20 -22.29 -6.21 -16.42
C LEU A 20 -20.92 -6.18 -15.73
N ALA A 21 -20.22 -7.33 -15.70
CA ALA A 21 -18.87 -7.43 -15.15
C ALA A 21 -17.86 -6.56 -15.91
N ARG A 22 -17.98 -6.45 -17.24
CA ARG A 22 -17.14 -5.55 -18.06
C ARG A 22 -17.40 -4.08 -17.78
N VAL A 23 -18.67 -3.71 -17.62
CA VAL A 23 -19.07 -2.33 -17.30
C VAL A 23 -18.60 -1.94 -15.89
N GLU A 24 -18.75 -2.84 -14.92
CA GLU A 24 -18.23 -2.67 -13.56
C GLU A 24 -16.72 -2.44 -13.56
N GLY A 25 -15.95 -3.28 -14.27
CA GLY A 25 -14.50 -3.12 -14.38
C GLY A 25 -14.09 -1.77 -14.98
N GLY A 26 -14.76 -1.33 -16.05
CA GLY A 26 -14.50 -0.04 -16.68
C GLY A 26 -14.85 1.16 -15.79
N LEU A 27 -15.97 1.09 -15.05
CA LEU A 27 -16.35 2.11 -14.08
C LEU A 27 -15.34 2.17 -12.93
N HIS A 28 -14.93 1.01 -12.41
CA HIS A 28 -13.93 0.94 -11.34
C HIS A 28 -12.62 1.62 -11.77
N GLU A 29 -12.12 1.33 -12.98
CA GLU A 29 -10.90 1.94 -13.49
C GLU A 29 -11.04 3.47 -13.66
N PHE A 30 -12.20 3.94 -14.13
CA PHE A 30 -12.48 5.37 -14.24
C PHE A 30 -12.47 6.09 -12.88
N TYR A 31 -13.05 5.47 -11.84
CA TYR A 31 -13.07 6.06 -10.49
C TYR A 31 -11.72 6.02 -9.79
N VAL A 32 -10.94 4.95 -9.93
CA VAL A 32 -9.68 4.78 -9.20
C VAL A 32 -8.54 5.61 -9.81
N THR A 33 -8.51 5.75 -11.14
CA THR A 33 -7.44 6.43 -11.87
C THR A 33 -7.08 7.83 -11.36
N PRO A 34 -8.02 8.76 -11.13
CA PRO A 34 -7.69 10.12 -10.66
C PRO A 34 -7.07 10.14 -9.25
N TYR A 35 -7.41 9.18 -8.40
CA TYR A 35 -6.93 9.14 -7.01
C TYR A 35 -5.63 8.35 -6.82
N ARG A 36 -5.08 7.70 -7.86
CA ARG A 36 -3.84 6.93 -7.73
C ARG A 36 -2.68 7.75 -7.13
N ARG A 37 -2.58 9.04 -7.48
CA ARG A 37 -1.55 9.94 -6.95
C ARG A 37 -1.77 10.28 -5.48
N SER A 38 -3.01 10.54 -5.06
CA SER A 38 -3.31 10.83 -3.66
C SER A 38 -3.13 9.59 -2.79
N PHE A 39 -3.55 8.41 -3.27
CA PHE A 39 -3.31 7.14 -2.58
C PHE A 39 -1.82 6.83 -2.46
N ALA A 40 -1.03 7.02 -3.52
CA ALA A 40 0.42 6.81 -3.45
C ALA A 40 1.11 7.79 -2.48
N ARG A 41 0.60 9.02 -2.33
CA ARG A 41 1.11 9.96 -1.31
C ARG A 41 0.72 9.50 0.08
N ALA A 42 -0.54 9.18 0.32
CA ALA A 42 -1.01 8.71 1.61
C ALA A 42 -0.27 7.44 2.07
N GLN A 43 -0.04 6.50 1.15
CA GLN A 43 0.75 5.30 1.43
C GLN A 43 2.19 5.64 1.83
N ARG A 44 2.84 6.58 1.14
CA ARG A 44 4.19 7.04 1.52
C ARG A 44 4.20 7.73 2.87
N ASP A 45 3.22 8.58 3.15
CA ASP A 45 3.11 9.26 4.44
C ASP A 45 2.94 8.25 5.58
N GLU A 46 2.15 7.20 5.37
CA GLU A 46 1.99 6.08 6.31
C GLU A 46 3.29 5.30 6.51
N GLU A 47 4.00 4.99 5.41
CA GLU A 47 5.31 4.33 5.48
C GLU A 47 6.35 5.19 6.21
N ASP A 48 6.41 6.49 5.94
CA ASP A 48 7.35 7.40 6.57
C ASP A 48 7.04 7.57 8.07
N LEU A 49 5.76 7.58 8.46
CA LEU A 49 5.32 7.56 9.86
C LEU A 49 5.71 6.26 10.57
N PHE A 50 5.53 5.12 9.90
CA PHE A 50 5.91 3.82 10.42
C PHE A 50 7.43 3.73 10.67
N MET A 51 8.23 4.18 9.70
CA MET A 51 9.69 4.24 9.83
C MET A 51 10.10 5.17 10.97
N LEU A 52 9.45 6.33 11.10
CA LEU A 52 9.69 7.25 12.21
C LEU A 52 9.39 6.60 13.57
N LEU A 53 8.31 5.84 13.70
CA LEU A 53 7.99 5.12 14.93
C LEU A 53 9.09 4.11 15.29
N ILE A 54 9.56 3.33 14.31
CA ILE A 54 10.61 2.33 14.53
C ILE A 54 11.92 3.00 14.99
N PHE A 55 12.31 4.10 14.35
CA PHE A 55 13.56 4.82 14.63
C PHE A 55 13.42 5.94 15.67
N ALA A 56 12.26 6.10 16.30
CA ALA A 56 11.98 7.16 17.27
C ALA A 56 13.03 7.21 18.40
N GLU A 57 13.40 6.06 18.96
CA GLU A 57 14.43 5.97 20.01
C GLU A 57 15.79 6.48 19.55
N THR A 58 16.18 6.20 18.30
CA THR A 58 17.45 6.67 17.72
C THR A 58 17.45 8.18 17.50
N LEU A 59 16.26 8.77 17.34
CA LEU A 59 16.05 10.22 17.28
C LEU A 59 15.90 10.86 18.66
N GLY A 60 15.99 10.08 19.75
CA GLY A 60 15.79 10.56 21.12
C GLY A 60 14.32 10.78 21.49
N ILE A 61 13.38 10.28 20.70
CA ILE A 61 11.94 10.32 20.97
C ILE A 61 11.55 9.03 21.69
N PRO A 62 11.09 9.09 22.95
CA PRO A 62 10.73 7.89 23.71
C PRO A 62 9.55 7.18 23.04
N ASN A 63 9.72 5.90 22.74
CA ASN A 63 8.72 5.05 22.10
C ASN A 63 8.31 3.87 23.01
N PRO A 64 7.07 3.86 23.53
CA PRO A 64 6.60 2.76 24.39
C PRO A 64 6.52 1.41 23.66
N ALA A 65 6.49 1.42 22.31
CA ALA A 65 6.48 0.24 21.48
C ALA A 65 7.88 -0.19 21.00
N ALA A 66 8.95 0.49 21.41
CA ALA A 66 10.31 0.24 20.92
C ALA A 66 10.75 -1.23 21.05
N PHE A 67 10.37 -1.88 22.16
CA PHE A 67 10.67 -3.30 22.40
C PHE A 67 10.02 -4.21 21.35
N TYR A 68 8.79 -3.92 20.96
CA TYR A 68 8.05 -4.70 19.97
C TYR A 68 8.50 -4.42 18.54
N THR A 69 8.93 -3.20 18.26
CA THR A 69 9.39 -2.81 16.91
C THR A 69 10.83 -3.23 16.62
N MET A 70 11.60 -3.63 17.63
CA MET A 70 13.00 -4.05 17.47
C MET A 70 13.14 -5.27 16.53
N GLU A 71 12.19 -6.19 16.55
CA GLU A 71 12.17 -7.36 15.65
C GLU A 71 11.96 -6.99 14.18
N LEU A 72 11.40 -5.81 13.91
CA LEU A 72 11.12 -5.32 12.56
C LEU A 72 12.33 -4.64 11.93
N LEU A 73 13.34 -4.25 12.73
CA LEU A 73 14.53 -3.54 12.25
C LEU A 73 15.21 -4.21 11.06
N PRO A 74 15.46 -5.54 11.04
CA PRO A 74 16.11 -6.18 9.89
C PRO A 74 15.30 -6.08 8.61
N ILE A 75 13.97 -6.04 8.70
CA ILE A 75 13.07 -5.99 7.54
C ILE A 75 13.04 -4.58 6.94
N VAL A 76 13.03 -3.56 7.79
CA VAL A 76 12.95 -2.17 7.34
C VAL A 76 14.31 -1.57 6.96
N TYR A 77 15.39 -2.26 7.32
CA TYR A 77 16.75 -1.80 7.09
C TYR A 77 17.05 -1.54 5.62
N ASP A 78 16.58 -2.40 4.72
CA ASP A 78 16.75 -2.25 3.26
C ASP A 78 16.09 -0.96 2.73
N ARG A 79 15.09 -0.43 3.44
CA ARG A 79 14.32 0.77 3.06
C ARG A 79 14.81 2.04 3.76
N PHE A 80 15.76 1.91 4.68
CA PHE A 80 16.22 3.00 5.55
C PHE A 80 16.89 4.13 4.76
N HIS A 81 17.77 3.79 3.80
CA HIS A 81 18.50 4.77 2.99
C HIS A 81 17.54 5.74 2.30
N ASP A 82 16.56 5.20 1.58
CA ASP A 82 15.59 6.00 0.84
C ASP A 82 14.70 6.83 1.77
N TRP A 83 14.35 6.29 2.95
CA TRP A 83 13.53 6.99 3.94
C TRP A 83 14.28 8.19 4.54
N HIS A 84 15.52 8.01 5.00
CA HIS A 84 16.22 9.11 5.69
C HIS A 84 16.55 10.27 4.75
N ILE A 85 16.84 9.96 3.47
CA ILE A 85 16.99 10.97 2.41
C ILE A 85 15.67 11.72 2.18
N ARG A 86 14.53 11.02 2.11
CA ARG A 86 13.21 11.68 1.95
C ARG A 86 12.87 12.60 3.10
N MET A 87 13.26 12.22 4.32
CA MET A 87 13.11 13.04 5.52
C MET A 87 14.04 14.26 5.55
N GLY A 88 14.98 14.37 4.60
CA GLY A 88 15.91 15.49 4.48
C GLY A 88 17.00 15.49 5.56
N MET A 89 17.32 14.33 6.13
CA MET A 89 18.38 14.20 7.14
C MET A 89 19.76 14.23 6.47
N GLU A 90 20.68 15.04 6.98
CA GLU A 90 22.04 15.13 6.44
C GLU A 90 22.89 13.88 6.75
N ARG A 91 22.58 13.19 7.85
CA ARG A 91 23.27 11.98 8.29
C ARG A 91 22.25 10.95 8.80
N SER A 92 22.63 9.67 8.74
CA SER A 92 21.82 8.61 9.33
C SER A 92 21.65 8.82 10.84
N PRO A 93 20.42 8.66 11.37
CA PRO A 93 20.19 8.66 12.82
C PRO A 93 20.74 7.42 13.55
N LEU A 94 21.30 6.46 12.81
CA LEU A 94 21.91 5.26 13.38
C LEU A 94 23.39 5.51 13.68
N ASP A 95 23.74 5.59 14.96
CA ASP A 95 25.13 5.83 15.40
C ASP A 95 26.15 4.79 14.90
N HIS A 96 25.68 3.57 14.65
CA HIS A 96 26.49 2.40 14.30
C HIS A 96 26.46 2.08 12.80
N VAL A 97 25.64 2.80 12.03
CA VAL A 97 25.45 2.59 10.59
C VAL A 97 25.59 3.93 9.91
N HIS A 98 26.71 4.14 9.27
CA HIS A 98 26.90 5.27 8.36
C HIS A 98 26.26 4.90 7.02
N CYS A 99 25.06 5.44 6.81
CA CYS A 99 24.39 5.40 5.53
C CYS A 99 24.61 6.78 4.91
N CYS A 100 25.38 6.82 3.82
CA CYS A 100 26.04 7.98 3.17
C CYS A 100 27.48 8.24 3.63
#